data_AF-A0A7C0X749-F1
#
_entry.id   AF-A0A7C0X749-F1
#
_cell.length_a   1.000
_cell.length_b   1.000
_cell.length_c   1.000
_cell.angle_alpha   90.00
_cell.angle_beta   90.00
_cell.angle_gamma   90.00
#
_symmetry.space_group_name_H-M   'P 1'
#
loop_
_entity.id
_entity.type
_entity.pdbx_description
1 polymer ?
#
loop_
_entity_poly.entity_id
_entity_poly.type
_entity_poly.pdbx_seq_one_letter_code
_entity_poly.pdbx_strand_id
1 'polypeptide(L)'
;MILDLAESTKTINERTVKKVPTLRGRTVVNMFFEPSTRTRVSFEIAQKRLSADTVNFSISDSSISKGETLVDTAKNLSAMNPSVVVIRHSVAGFPHRLAKLMDASVINA
;
A
#
# COMPACT_ATOMS: atom_id res chain seq x y z
N MET A 1 4.60 -20.87 -4.63
CA MET A 1 4.67 -20.12 -3.35
C MET A 1 5.08 -18.67 -3.62
N ILE A 2 4.90 -17.74 -2.67
CA ILE A 2 5.15 -16.30 -2.90
C ILE A 2 6.61 -15.99 -3.28
N LEU A 3 7.56 -16.81 -2.82
CA LEU A 3 8.98 -16.69 -3.18
C LEU A 3 9.22 -16.99 -4.67
N ASP A 4 8.58 -18.02 -5.23
CA ASP A 4 8.68 -18.35 -6.65
C ASP A 4 8.11 -17.21 -7.53
N LEU A 5 7.05 -16.56 -7.06
CA LEU A 5 6.50 -15.39 -7.73
C LEU A 5 7.46 -14.19 -7.64
N ALA A 6 8.09 -13.97 -6.48
CA ALA A 6 9.10 -12.93 -6.32
C ALA A 6 10.31 -13.16 -7.24
N GLU A 7 10.73 -14.42 -7.41
CA GLU A 7 11.82 -14.80 -8.30
C GLU A 7 11.45 -14.58 -9.78
N SER A 8 10.28 -15.04 -10.21
CA SER A 8 9.84 -14.85 -11.60
C SER A 8 9.62 -13.38 -11.98
N THR A 9 9.11 -12.58 -11.04
CA THR A 9 8.91 -11.12 -11.23
C THR A 9 10.22 -10.32 -11.19
N LYS A 10 11.31 -10.88 -10.66
CA LYS A 10 12.64 -10.25 -10.69
C LYS A 10 13.07 -9.90 -12.11
N THR A 11 12.72 -10.75 -13.08
CA THR A 11 13.03 -10.55 -14.51
C THR A 11 12.51 -9.22 -15.07
N ILE A 12 11.44 -8.65 -14.49
CA ILE A 12 10.90 -7.33 -14.89
C ILE A 12 11.96 -6.24 -14.70
N ASN A 13 12.85 -6.39 -13.73
CA ASN A 13 13.89 -5.40 -13.40
C ASN A 13 15.03 -5.37 -14.42
N GLU A 14 15.20 -6.45 -15.17
CA GLU A 14 16.24 -6.66 -16.18
C GLU A 14 15.80 -6.19 -17.58
N ARG A 15 14.50 -5.98 -17.78
CA ARG A 15 13.94 -5.47 -19.05
C ARG A 15 14.35 -4.01 -19.29
N THR A 16 14.44 -3.64 -20.57
CA THR A 16 14.58 -2.23 -21.00
C THR A 16 13.37 -1.42 -20.55
N VAL A 17 12.16 -1.96 -20.75
CA VAL A 17 10.91 -1.42 -20.22
C VAL A 17 10.55 -2.18 -18.94
N LYS A 18 10.81 -1.56 -17.79
CA LYS A 18 10.57 -2.12 -16.45
C LYS A 18 9.10 -1.96 -16.03
N LYS A 19 8.15 -2.21 -16.93
CA LYS A 19 6.71 -2.10 -16.65
C LYS A 19 5.95 -3.30 -17.24
N VAL A 20 5.03 -3.83 -16.46
CA VAL A 20 4.07 -4.87 -16.87
C VAL A 20 2.67 -4.48 -16.38
N PRO A 21 1.59 -4.85 -17.09
CA PRO A 21 0.23 -4.38 -16.77
C PRO A 21 -0.48 -5.20 -15.68
N THR A 22 0.26 -5.94 -14.84
CA THR A 22 -0.30 -6.92 -13.89
C THR A 22 -1.30 -6.31 -12.90
N LEU A 23 -1.08 -5.07 -12.45
CA LEU A 23 -1.95 -4.33 -11.54
C LEU A 23 -2.63 -3.14 -12.23
N ARG A 24 -2.72 -3.14 -13.56
CA ARG A 24 -3.36 -2.05 -14.30
C ARG A 24 -4.82 -1.88 -13.86
N GLY A 25 -5.22 -0.65 -13.52
CA GLY A 25 -6.55 -0.33 -13.02
C GLY A 25 -6.79 -0.76 -11.57
N ARG A 26 -5.75 -1.16 -10.84
CA ARG A 26 -5.79 -1.41 -9.40
C ARG A 26 -5.17 -0.22 -8.68
N THR A 27 -5.91 0.34 -7.73
CA THR A 27 -5.44 1.41 -6.86
C THR A 27 -4.76 0.83 -5.62
N VAL A 28 -3.53 1.27 -5.35
CA VAL A 28 -2.76 0.91 -4.15
C VAL A 28 -2.48 2.17 -3.33
N VAL A 29 -2.93 2.17 -2.08
CA VAL A 29 -2.72 3.28 -1.14
C VAL A 29 -1.59 2.93 -0.18
N ASN A 30 -0.57 3.78 -0.11
CA ASN A 30 0.55 3.65 0.82
C ASN A 30 0.34 4.57 2.03
N MET A 31 0.29 3.98 3.22
CA MET A 31 0.10 4.68 4.49
C MET A 31 1.28 4.37 5.43
N PHE A 32 2.31 5.21 5.39
CA PHE A 32 3.47 5.06 6.25
C PHE A 32 3.39 6.04 7.41
N PHE A 33 3.02 5.53 8.59
CA PHE A 33 2.81 6.34 9.78
C PHE A 33 4.10 6.68 10.54
N GLU A 34 5.20 6.09 10.11
CA GLU A 34 6.53 6.31 10.66
C GLU A 34 7.55 6.41 9.51
N PRO A 35 8.66 7.14 9.69
CA PRO A 35 9.68 7.27 8.66
C PRO A 35 10.21 5.90 8.22
N SER A 36 10.04 5.57 6.93
CA SER A 36 10.51 4.30 6.37
C SER A 36 10.88 4.44 4.90
N THR A 37 12.08 4.97 4.64
CA THR A 37 12.53 5.27 3.27
C THR A 37 12.68 4.02 2.42
N ARG A 38 13.32 2.96 2.94
CA ARG A 38 13.59 1.75 2.16
C ARG A 38 12.30 1.02 1.78
N THR A 39 11.39 0.86 2.74
CA THR A 39 10.12 0.16 2.54
C THR A 39 9.18 0.96 1.66
N ARG A 40 8.99 2.25 1.92
CA ARG A 40 8.10 3.09 1.08
C ARG A 40 8.57 3.11 -0.38
N VAL A 41 9.86 3.36 -0.60
CA VAL A 41 10.43 3.43 -1.96
C VAL A 41 10.33 2.08 -2.66
N SER A 42 10.54 0.95 -1.96
CA SER A 42 10.41 -0.37 -2.60
C SER A 42 8.98 -0.67 -3.05
N PHE A 43 7.98 -0.34 -2.23
CA PHE A 43 6.56 -0.48 -2.60
C PHE A 43 6.19 0.43 -3.77
N GLU A 44 6.58 1.71 -3.74
CA GLU A 44 6.33 2.64 -4.85
C GLU A 44 6.95 2.16 -6.16
N ILE A 45 8.18 1.66 -6.12
CA ILE A 45 8.84 1.11 -7.30
C ILE A 45 8.09 -0.13 -7.80
N ALA A 46 7.73 -1.06 -6.91
CA ALA A 46 7.01 -2.27 -7.28
C ALA A 46 5.65 -1.94 -7.93
N GLN A 47 4.88 -1.04 -7.34
CA GLN A 47 3.59 -0.58 -7.86
C GLN A 47 3.72 0.03 -9.25
N LYS A 48 4.68 0.94 -9.44
CA LYS A 48 4.98 1.54 -10.76
C LYS A 48 5.40 0.51 -11.80
N ARG A 49 6.21 -0.49 -11.41
CA ARG A 49 6.63 -1.58 -12.30
C ARG A 49 5.48 -2.50 -12.68
N LEU A 50 4.49 -2.67 -11.80
CA LEU A 50 3.30 -3.47 -12.05
C LEU A 50 2.13 -2.65 -12.64
N SER A 51 2.37 -1.39 -12.98
CA SER A 51 1.39 -0.45 -13.57
C SER A 51 0.16 -0.19 -12.69
N ALA A 52 0.33 -0.23 -11.37
CA ALA A 52 -0.71 0.13 -10.41
C ALA A 52 -0.86 1.66 -10.27
N ASP A 53 -2.08 2.11 -10.00
CA ASP A 53 -2.36 3.50 -9.63
C ASP A 53 -2.00 3.69 -8.15
N THR A 54 -1.01 4.53 -7.87
CA THR A 54 -0.44 4.67 -6.52
C THR A 54 -0.86 5.97 -5.88
N VAL A 55 -1.35 5.90 -4.64
CA VAL A 55 -1.66 7.05 -3.80
C VAL A 55 -0.82 6.98 -2.54
N ASN A 56 -0.05 8.02 -2.25
CA ASN A 56 0.72 8.12 -1.01
C ASN A 56 -0.03 9.00 -0.01
N PHE A 57 -0.31 8.45 1.17
CA PHE A 57 -0.97 9.14 2.26
C PHE A 57 0.07 9.50 3.33
N SER A 58 0.33 10.80 3.48
CA SER A 58 1.26 11.33 4.49
C SER A 58 0.48 11.77 5.72
N ILE A 59 0.94 11.39 6.92
CA ILE A 59 0.29 11.83 8.18
C ILE A 59 0.32 13.35 8.32
N SER A 60 1.41 13.99 7.87
CA SER A 60 1.60 15.43 7.95
C SER A 60 0.44 16.23 7.34
N ASP A 61 -0.19 15.65 6.32
CA ASP A 61 -1.28 16.25 5.55
C ASP A 61 -2.67 15.72 5.98
N SER A 62 -2.72 14.78 6.93
CA SER A 62 -3.94 14.06 7.31
C SER A 62 -4.44 14.37 8.72
N SER A 63 -5.76 14.43 8.83
CA SER A 63 -6.52 14.65 10.07
C SER A 63 -6.36 13.54 11.11
N ILE A 64 -5.64 12.44 10.81
CA ILE A 64 -5.33 11.38 11.78
C ILE A 64 -4.53 11.94 12.96
N SER A 65 -3.70 12.97 12.74
CA SER A 65 -3.01 13.71 13.80
C SER A 65 -3.96 14.43 14.79
N LYS A 66 -5.25 14.60 14.45
CA LYS A 66 -6.28 15.29 15.24
C LYS A 66 -7.26 14.34 15.97
N GLY A 67 -6.89 13.09 16.20
CA GLY A 67 -7.71 12.15 16.99
C GLY A 67 -8.80 11.45 16.19
N GLU A 68 -8.61 11.30 14.88
CA GLU A 68 -9.49 10.49 14.02
C GLU A 68 -9.44 9.02 14.46
N THR A 69 -10.60 8.37 14.57
CA THR A 69 -10.66 6.98 15.01
C THR A 69 -10.21 6.05 13.88
N LEU A 70 -9.75 4.83 14.23
CA LEU A 70 -9.47 3.77 13.25
C LEU A 70 -10.66 3.54 12.31
N VAL A 71 -11.88 3.62 12.84
CA VAL A 71 -13.12 3.41 12.08
C VAL A 71 -13.34 4.53 11.06
N ASP A 72 -13.08 5.78 11.44
CA ASP A 72 -13.21 6.92 10.53
C ASP A 72 -12.15 6.86 9.43
N THR A 73 -10.91 6.51 9.78
CA THR A 73 -9.84 6.26 8.81
C THR A 73 -10.24 5.15 7.83
N ALA A 74 -10.78 4.03 8.33
CA ALA A 74 -11.25 2.92 7.50
C ALA A 74 -12.38 3.34 6.56
N LYS A 75 -13.38 4.10 7.04
CA LYS A 75 -14.49 4.61 6.22
C LYS A 75 -13.99 5.56 5.13
N ASN A 76 -13.10 6.47 5.47
CA ASN A 76 -12.52 7.43 4.52
C ASN A 76 -11.73 6.72 3.42
N LEU A 77 -10.93 5.71 3.78
CA LEU A 77 -10.22 4.89 2.80
C LEU A 77 -11.18 4.06 1.96
N SER A 78 -12.17 3.40 2.55
CA SER A 78 -13.17 2.61 1.82
C SER A 78 -13.97 3.46 0.82
N ALA A 79 -14.24 4.73 1.12
CA ALA A 79 -14.90 5.66 0.20
C ALA A 79 -14.07 5.96 -1.06
N MET A 80 -12.74 5.82 -0.99
CA MET A 80 -11.84 5.94 -2.15
C MET A 80 -11.75 4.62 -2.95
N ASN A 81 -12.41 3.56 -2.48
CA ASN A 81 -12.47 2.24 -3.09
C ASN A 81 -11.10 1.66 -3.54
N PRO A 82 -10.08 1.63 -2.64
CA PRO A 82 -8.77 1.11 -2.98
C PRO A 82 -8.82 -0.41 -3.18
N SER A 83 -7.98 -0.92 -4.08
CA SER A 83 -7.82 -2.39 -4.22
C SER A 83 -6.91 -2.95 -3.13
N VAL A 84 -5.85 -2.21 -2.77
CA VAL A 84 -4.87 -2.61 -1.77
C VAL A 84 -4.46 -1.42 -0.91
N VAL A 85 -4.27 -1.65 0.38
CA VAL A 85 -3.69 -0.68 1.32
C VAL A 85 -2.40 -1.27 1.89
N VAL A 86 -1.28 -0.62 1.63
CA VAL A 86 0.00 -0.91 2.28
C VAL A 86 0.13 0.01 3.47
N ILE A 87 0.23 -0.55 4.67
CA ILE A 87 0.27 0.22 5.90
C ILE A 87 1.47 -0.16 6.75
N ARG A 88 2.11 0.85 7.31
CA ARG A 88 3.12 0.72 8.35
C ARG A 88 2.76 1.61 9.52
N HIS A 89 2.51 1.01 10.68
CA HIS A 89 2.04 1.69 11.87
C HIS A 89 2.74 1.15 13.11
N SER A 90 3.11 2.03 14.05
CA SER A 90 3.86 1.67 15.26
C SER A 90 3.06 0.78 16.23
N VAL A 91 1.74 1.00 16.29
CA VAL A 91 0.82 0.18 17.09
C VAL A 91 0.61 -1.20 16.46
N ALA A 92 1.03 -2.23 17.19
CA ALA A 92 0.81 -3.62 16.82
C ALA A 92 -0.68 -3.94 16.64
N GLY A 93 -1.00 -4.74 15.62
CA GLY A 93 -2.36 -5.17 15.32
C GLY A 93 -3.24 -4.10 14.65
N PHE A 94 -2.75 -2.86 14.45
CA PHE A 94 -3.49 -1.84 13.69
C PHE A 94 -3.82 -2.30 12.26
N PRO A 95 -2.86 -2.83 11.46
CA PRO A 95 -3.17 -3.32 10.10
C PRO A 95 -4.22 -4.43 10.10
N HIS A 96 -4.15 -5.34 11.08
CA HIS A 96 -5.08 -6.45 11.19
C HIS A 96 -6.50 -5.98 11.55
N ARG A 97 -6.63 -4.97 12.42
CA ARG A 97 -7.94 -4.37 12.73
C ARG A 97 -8.48 -3.60 11.53
N LEU A 98 -7.63 -2.84 10.83
CA LEU A 98 -8.02 -2.12 9.62
C LEU A 98 -8.58 -3.08 8.55
N ALA A 99 -7.92 -4.23 8.35
CA ALA A 99 -8.34 -5.26 7.40
C ALA A 99 -9.73 -5.85 7.69
N LYS A 100 -10.24 -5.73 8.93
CA LYS A 100 -11.60 -6.17 9.30
C LYS A 100 -12.67 -5.12 9.01
N LEU A 101 -12.28 -3.88 8.70
CA LEU A 101 -13.15 -2.73 8.56
C LEU A 101 -13.27 -2.23 7.11
N MET A 102 -12.59 -2.89 6.17
CA MET A 102 -12.62 -2.54 4.74
C MET A 102 -12.50 -3.80 3.87
N ASP A 103 -13.00 -3.70 2.64
CA ASP A 103 -12.94 -4.78 1.65
C ASP A 103 -11.58 -4.85 0.93
N ALA A 104 -10.77 -3.79 1.03
CA ALA A 104 -9.45 -3.73 0.42
C ALA A 104 -8.47 -4.72 1.08
N SER A 105 -7.55 -5.27 0.28
CA SER A 105 -6.48 -6.10 0.84
C SER A 105 -5.48 -5.24 1.61
N VAL A 106 -5.18 -5.60 2.85
CA VAL A 106 -4.24 -4.86 3.71
C VAL A 106 -2.90 -5.59 3.80
N ILE A 107 -1.81 -4.88 3.49
CA ILE A 107 -0.44 -5.36 3.59
C ILE A 107 0.25 -4.62 4.75
N ASN A 108 0.76 -5.37 5.72
CA ASN A 108 1.59 -4.83 6.79
C ASN A 108 3.06 -4.71 6.33
N ALA A 109 3.67 -3.54 6.50
CA ALA A 109 4.97 -3.17 5.94
C ALA A 109 6.04 -2.79 6.97
#